data_AF-A0A0R2LF90-F1
#
_entry.id   AF-A0A0R2LF90-F1
#
_cell.length_a   1.000
_cell.length_b   1.000
_cell.length_c   1.000
_cell.angle_alpha   90.00
_cell.angle_beta   90.00
_cell.angle_gamma   90.00
#
_symmetry.space_group_name_H-M   'P 1'
#
loop_
_entity.id
_entity.type
_entity.pdbx_description
1 polymer ?
#
loop_
_entity_poly.entity_id
_entity_poly.type
_entity_poly.pdbx_seq_one_letter_code
_entity_poly.pdbx_strand_id
1 'polypeptide(L)'
;MNRKHIALLTGLTLLTGSLSNNVEWLRNSITQNVTAAQTVTNLKSNQKYPDISKKLDLISMEQYTSDNLFMNVTLKKFYIKDSAIDSAGNCHLLLVPVKSSNQYFLLITKSNRTLKNNRLITVQGFLNGKNKINNTQIMAGLSKKYLNKTAVSITADKIAIY
;
A
#
# COMPACT_ATOMS: atom_id res chain seq x y z
N MET A 1 -59.19 -28.56 45.79
CA MET A 1 -58.52 -27.29 46.14
C MET A 1 -57.04 -27.60 46.41
N ASN A 2 -56.12 -27.26 45.49
CA ASN A 2 -55.17 -26.12 45.57
C ASN A 2 -54.41 -26.05 46.93
N ARG A 3 -53.07 -25.91 47.05
CA ARG A 3 -51.92 -25.72 46.15
C ARG A 3 -50.61 -25.88 46.97
N LYS A 4 -49.64 -26.61 46.40
CA LYS A 4 -48.21 -26.26 46.17
C LYS A 4 -47.34 -25.66 47.29
N HIS A 5 -46.21 -26.33 47.56
CA HIS A 5 -44.84 -25.78 47.77
C HIS A 5 -43.84 -26.91 47.42
N ILE A 6 -43.32 -26.98 46.18
CA ILE A 6 -42.01 -26.49 45.69
C ILE A 6 -40.83 -26.88 46.61
N ALA A 7 -40.15 -27.98 46.27
CA ALA A 7 -38.78 -28.26 46.67
C ALA A 7 -37.90 -28.21 45.41
N LEU A 8 -36.95 -27.27 45.38
CA LEU A 8 -36.01 -27.11 44.28
C LEU A 8 -34.85 -28.09 44.49
N LEU A 9 -34.83 -29.18 43.73
CA LEU A 9 -33.77 -30.18 43.74
C LEU A 9 -32.59 -29.63 42.91
N THR A 10 -31.58 -29.06 43.56
CA THR A 10 -30.34 -28.64 42.89
C THR A 10 -29.50 -29.88 42.58
N GLY A 11 -29.68 -30.42 41.37
CA GLY A 11 -28.85 -31.50 40.83
C GLY A 11 -27.46 -30.98 40.44
N LEU A 12 -26.43 -31.49 41.10
CA LEU A 12 -25.02 -31.31 40.74
C LEU A 12 -24.66 -32.30 39.62
N THR A 13 -24.51 -31.81 38.39
CA THR A 13 -24.07 -32.63 37.25
C THR A 13 -22.55 -32.54 37.10
N LEU A 14 -21.85 -33.62 37.44
CA LEU A 14 -20.42 -33.80 37.18
C LEU A 14 -20.22 -34.27 35.73
N LEU A 15 -19.62 -33.44 34.89
CA LEU A 15 -19.12 -33.84 33.57
C LEU A 15 -17.63 -34.13 33.66
N THR A 16 -17.30 -35.41 33.77
CA THR A 16 -15.96 -35.94 33.50
C THR A 16 -15.75 -36.01 31.98
N GLY A 17 -14.80 -35.22 31.46
CA GLY A 17 -14.35 -35.28 30.07
C GLY A 17 -12.82 -35.25 30.02
N SER A 18 -12.25 -36.19 29.28
CA SER A 18 -10.85 -36.60 29.17
C SER A 18 -9.80 -35.50 28.91
N LEU A 19 -8.61 -35.69 29.50
CA LEU A 19 -7.36 -35.02 29.13
C LEU A 19 -6.95 -35.38 27.68
N SER A 20 -6.65 -34.37 26.86
CA SER A 20 -5.82 -34.54 25.66
C SER A 20 -4.83 -33.38 25.53
N ASN A 21 -3.56 -33.77 25.37
CA ASN A 21 -2.40 -32.90 25.32
C ASN A 21 -2.39 -32.08 24.02
N ASN A 22 -2.63 -30.78 24.08
CA ASN A 22 -2.42 -29.87 22.95
C ASN A 22 -1.15 -29.02 23.17
N VAL A 23 0.01 -29.63 22.97
CA VAL A 23 1.32 -28.94 22.95
C VAL A 23 1.86 -28.78 21.52
N GLU A 24 1.10 -29.17 20.49
CA GLU A 24 1.56 -29.07 19.09
C GLU A 24 1.35 -27.69 18.44
N TRP A 25 0.47 -26.84 18.98
CA TRP A 25 0.16 -25.54 18.34
C TRP A 25 1.26 -24.48 18.52
N LEU A 26 2.11 -24.63 19.54
CA LEU A 26 3.20 -23.69 19.85
C LEU A 26 4.48 -23.95 19.06
N ARG A 27 4.70 -25.17 18.54
CA ARG A 27 5.88 -25.47 17.71
C ARG A 27 5.73 -24.97 16.28
N ASN A 28 4.51 -24.98 15.73
CA ASN A 28 4.28 -24.49 14.37
C ASN A 28 4.37 -22.97 14.25
N SER A 29 3.96 -22.22 15.28
CA SER A 29 4.05 -20.74 15.26
C SER A 29 5.49 -20.24 15.35
N ILE A 30 6.35 -20.90 16.12
CA ILE A 30 7.77 -20.54 16.22
C ILE A 30 8.49 -20.90 14.92
N THR A 31 8.20 -22.06 14.34
CA THR A 31 8.85 -22.49 13.09
C THR A 31 8.45 -21.60 11.91
N GLN A 32 7.19 -21.21 11.78
CA GLN A 32 6.75 -20.28 10.72
C GLN A 32 7.34 -18.88 10.87
N ASN A 33 7.53 -18.40 12.10
CA ASN A 33 8.17 -17.10 12.35
C ASN A 33 9.68 -17.12 12.04
N VAL A 34 10.37 -18.26 12.24
CA VAL A 34 11.79 -18.40 11.87
C VAL A 34 11.94 -18.49 10.34
N THR A 35 11.05 -19.18 9.62
CA THR A 35 11.12 -19.24 8.16
C THR A 35 10.73 -17.92 7.49
N ALA A 36 9.77 -17.18 8.05
CA ALA A 36 9.39 -15.84 7.58
C ALA A 36 10.45 -14.77 7.87
N ALA A 37 11.16 -14.86 9.00
CA ALA A 37 12.28 -13.97 9.31
C ALA A 37 13.51 -14.24 8.44
N GLN A 38 13.75 -15.50 8.04
CA GLN A 38 14.87 -15.88 7.18
C GLN A 38 14.65 -15.59 5.68
N THR A 39 13.41 -15.37 5.23
CA THR A 39 13.13 -15.02 3.82
C THR A 39 13.37 -13.55 3.47
N VAL A 40 13.68 -12.71 4.46
CA VAL A 40 13.95 -11.28 4.25
C VAL A 40 15.38 -11.03 3.78
N THR A 41 16.28 -12.01 3.93
CA THR A 41 17.67 -11.93 3.46
C THR A 41 17.84 -12.75 2.19
N ASN A 42 18.00 -12.06 1.04
CA ASN A 42 18.38 -12.56 -0.30
C ASN A 42 17.32 -12.69 -1.40
N LEU A 43 16.25 -11.88 -1.39
CA LEU A 43 15.63 -11.54 -2.68
C LEU A 43 16.55 -10.54 -3.40
N LYS A 44 17.08 -10.90 -4.56
CA LYS A 44 17.81 -9.96 -5.43
C LYS A 44 16.95 -8.70 -5.56
N SER A 45 17.54 -7.50 -5.46
CA SER A 45 16.82 -6.21 -5.50
C SER A 45 15.78 -6.09 -6.64
N ASN A 46 15.97 -6.83 -7.74
CA ASN A 46 15.04 -6.92 -8.87
C ASN A 46 13.75 -7.74 -8.63
N GLN A 47 13.68 -8.60 -7.61
CA GLN A 47 12.48 -9.36 -7.27
C GLN A 47 11.57 -8.64 -6.28
N LYS A 48 12.12 -7.74 -5.44
CA LYS A 48 11.33 -7.02 -4.42
C LYS A 48 10.33 -6.03 -5.03
N TYR A 49 10.72 -5.37 -6.13
CA TYR A 49 9.88 -4.38 -6.83
C TYR A 49 9.76 -4.75 -8.32
N PRO A 50 8.78 -5.60 -8.71
CA PRO A 50 8.55 -5.92 -10.11
C PRO A 50 8.21 -4.66 -10.93
N ASP A 51 8.56 -4.66 -12.21
CA ASP A 51 8.15 -3.58 -13.12
C ASP A 51 6.63 -3.52 -13.19
N ILE A 52 6.05 -2.32 -13.01
CA ILE A 52 4.60 -2.12 -12.99
C ILE A 52 3.94 -2.59 -14.29
N SER A 53 4.62 -2.44 -15.43
CA SER A 53 4.08 -2.83 -16.73
C SER A 53 3.91 -4.34 -16.90
N LYS A 54 4.52 -5.14 -16.01
CA LYS A 54 4.34 -6.60 -15.98
C LYS A 54 3.13 -7.03 -15.16
N LYS A 55 2.52 -6.11 -14.40
CA LYS A 55 1.42 -6.39 -13.47
C LYS A 55 0.15 -5.66 -13.85
N LEU A 56 0.27 -4.45 -14.40
CA LEU A 56 -0.84 -3.56 -14.68
C LEU A 56 -0.74 -3.00 -16.11
N ASP A 57 -1.89 -2.83 -16.75
CA ASP A 57 -2.01 -2.06 -17.98
C ASP A 57 -2.03 -0.56 -17.65
N LEU A 58 -0.92 0.11 -17.97
CA LEU A 58 -0.72 1.55 -17.71
C LEU A 58 -1.55 2.47 -18.62
N ILE A 59 -2.22 1.93 -19.64
CA ILE A 59 -3.13 2.69 -20.50
C ILE A 59 -4.52 2.73 -19.86
N SER A 60 -4.94 1.62 -19.26
CA SER A 60 -6.30 1.37 -18.77
C SER A 60 -6.38 1.29 -17.24
N MET A 61 -5.69 2.18 -16.52
CA MET A 61 -5.63 2.15 -15.04
C MET A 61 -7.00 2.34 -14.35
N GLU A 62 -8.00 2.85 -15.08
CA GLU A 62 -9.36 3.04 -14.58
C GLU A 62 -10.02 1.71 -14.18
N GLN A 63 -9.68 0.60 -14.84
CA GLN A 63 -10.27 -0.72 -14.60
C GLN A 63 -9.91 -1.33 -13.23
N TYR A 64 -8.79 -0.91 -12.64
CA TYR A 64 -8.31 -1.46 -11.36
C TYR A 64 -8.98 -0.78 -10.18
N THR A 65 -9.43 -1.53 -9.18
CA THR A 65 -9.86 -0.93 -7.91
C THR A 65 -8.65 -0.47 -7.10
N SER A 66 -8.86 0.33 -6.04
CA SER A 66 -7.76 0.67 -5.13
C SER A 66 -7.11 -0.58 -4.53
N ASP A 67 -7.89 -1.63 -4.27
CA ASP A 67 -7.40 -2.89 -3.69
C ASP A 67 -6.39 -3.60 -4.60
N ASN A 68 -6.63 -3.55 -5.92
CA ASN A 68 -5.69 -4.09 -6.90
C ASN A 68 -4.36 -3.29 -6.97
N LEU A 69 -4.34 -2.08 -6.40
CA LEU A 69 -3.23 -1.14 -6.46
C LEU A 69 -2.49 -1.02 -5.12
N PHE A 70 -2.66 -1.96 -4.18
CA PHE A 70 -1.80 -2.06 -3.00
C PHE A 70 -0.69 -3.09 -3.25
N MET A 71 0.40 -2.65 -3.86
CA MET A 71 1.49 -3.56 -4.24
C MET A 71 2.84 -2.88 -4.41
N ASN A 72 3.92 -3.65 -4.20
CA ASN A 72 5.28 -3.23 -4.49
C ASN A 72 5.52 -3.21 -6.01
N VAL A 73 6.05 -2.10 -6.53
CA VAL A 73 6.35 -1.94 -7.96
C VAL A 73 7.58 -1.06 -8.20
N THR A 74 8.12 -1.19 -9.41
CA THR A 74 9.02 -0.22 -10.02
C THR A 74 8.27 0.56 -11.11
N LEU A 75 8.12 1.88 -10.94
CA LEU A 75 7.73 2.81 -12.01
C LEU A 75 8.97 3.17 -12.82
N LYS A 76 9.25 2.42 -13.89
CA LYS A 76 10.49 2.58 -14.68
C LYS A 76 10.34 3.68 -15.72
N LYS A 77 11.23 4.68 -15.69
CA LYS A 77 11.29 5.79 -16.67
C LYS A 77 9.94 6.51 -16.87
N PHE A 78 9.31 6.92 -15.78
CA PHE A 78 8.13 7.79 -15.82
C PHE A 78 8.55 9.24 -16.05
N TYR A 79 7.70 10.03 -16.70
CA TYR A 79 7.93 11.46 -16.87
C TYR A 79 7.39 12.25 -15.68
N ILE A 80 8.16 13.23 -15.22
CA ILE A 80 7.68 14.24 -14.28
C ILE A 80 6.80 15.22 -15.06
N LYS A 81 5.49 15.13 -14.85
CA LYS A 81 4.50 15.99 -15.51
C LYS A 81 4.43 17.35 -14.82
N ASP A 82 4.50 17.34 -13.49
CA ASP A 82 4.54 18.54 -12.67
C ASP A 82 5.24 18.27 -11.35
N SER A 83 5.75 19.31 -10.71
CA SER A 83 6.45 19.21 -9.44
C SER A 83 6.32 20.48 -8.62
N ALA A 84 6.23 20.32 -7.31
CA ALA A 84 6.18 21.45 -6.38
C ALA A 84 6.76 21.08 -5.02
N ILE A 85 7.04 22.09 -4.20
CA ILE A 85 7.51 21.91 -2.82
C ILE A 85 6.55 22.64 -1.90
N ASP A 86 6.01 21.94 -0.90
CA ASP A 86 5.20 22.57 0.13
C ASP A 86 6.06 23.28 1.19
N SER A 87 5.40 24.09 2.03
CA SER A 87 6.06 24.82 3.11
C SER A 87 6.75 23.92 4.15
N ALA A 88 6.42 22.62 4.19
CA ALA A 88 7.02 21.63 5.08
C ALA A 88 8.21 20.88 4.44
N GLY A 89 8.67 21.31 3.26
CA GLY A 89 9.80 20.72 2.54
C GLY A 89 9.50 19.35 1.94
N ASN A 90 8.23 19.01 1.71
CA ASN A 90 7.86 17.85 0.93
C ASN A 90 7.77 18.25 -0.55
N CYS A 91 8.41 17.46 -1.40
CA CYS A 91 8.28 17.57 -2.84
C CYS A 91 7.12 16.69 -3.31
N HIS A 92 6.14 17.34 -3.94
CA HIS A 92 4.99 16.72 -4.59
C HIS A 92 5.32 16.55 -6.07
N LEU A 93 5.28 15.31 -6.56
CA LEU A 93 5.60 14.95 -7.92
C LEU A 93 4.39 14.30 -8.57
N LEU A 94 4.00 14.84 -9.72
CA LEU A 94 2.99 14.24 -10.58
C LEU A 94 3.69 13.52 -11.73
N LEU A 95 3.55 12.21 -11.79
CA LEU A 95 4.24 11.35 -12.74
C LEU A 95 3.26 10.77 -13.77
N VAL A 96 3.75 10.53 -14.98
CA VAL A 96 3.01 9.86 -16.06
C VAL A 96 3.89 8.82 -16.77
N PRO A 97 3.35 7.68 -17.23
CA PRO A 97 4.15 6.65 -17.89
C PRO A 97 4.72 7.12 -19.24
N VAL A 98 3.96 7.95 -19.97
CA VAL A 98 4.38 8.60 -21.22
C VAL A 98 3.89 10.05 -21.24
N LYS A 99 4.56 10.94 -21.97
CA LYS A 99 4.28 12.40 -21.97
C LYS A 99 2.82 12.75 -22.27
N SER A 100 2.17 11.99 -23.15
CA SER A 100 0.78 12.19 -23.58
C SER A 100 -0.25 11.49 -22.69
N SER A 101 0.18 10.71 -21.69
CA SER A 101 -0.76 9.94 -20.87
C SER A 101 -1.57 10.84 -19.94
N ASN A 102 -2.83 10.45 -19.75
CA ASN A 102 -3.74 11.00 -18.75
C ASN A 102 -3.82 10.12 -17.49
N GLN A 103 -2.94 9.11 -17.37
CA GLN A 103 -2.81 8.26 -16.19
C GLN A 103 -1.75 8.84 -15.26
N TYR A 104 -2.19 9.32 -14.11
CA TYR A 104 -1.37 10.07 -13.17
C TYR A 104 -0.94 9.22 -11.98
N PHE A 105 0.29 9.42 -11.53
CA PHE A 105 0.83 8.83 -10.33
C PHE A 105 1.34 9.95 -9.42
N LEU A 106 0.88 9.98 -8.18
CA LEU A 106 1.24 11.01 -7.20
C LEU A 106 2.28 10.45 -6.23
N LEU A 107 3.46 11.07 -6.22
CA LEU A 107 4.53 10.78 -5.29
C LEU A 107 4.77 11.99 -4.39
N ILE A 108 4.80 11.77 -3.09
CA ILE A 108 5.21 12.79 -2.12
C ILE A 108 6.48 12.27 -1.43
N THR A 109 7.56 13.04 -1.46
CA THR A 109 8.83 12.66 -0.85
C THR A 109 9.51 13.85 -0.18
N LYS A 110 10.38 13.61 0.79
CA LYS A 110 11.18 14.67 1.41
C LYS A 110 12.28 15.10 0.45
N SER A 111 12.23 16.35 -0.01
CA SER A 111 13.27 16.96 -0.84
C SER A 111 13.15 18.47 -0.78
N ASN A 112 14.29 19.15 -0.64
CA ASN A 112 14.39 20.61 -0.69
C ASN A 112 14.58 21.15 -2.12
N ARG A 113 14.54 20.28 -3.14
CA ARG A 113 14.73 20.67 -4.55
C ARG A 113 13.58 20.20 -5.42
N THR A 114 13.04 21.14 -6.19
CA THR A 114 12.03 20.87 -7.21
C THR A 114 12.70 20.15 -8.36
N LEU A 115 12.06 19.11 -8.87
CA LEU A 115 12.58 18.34 -10.00
C LEU A 115 12.07 18.93 -11.31
N LYS A 116 12.96 19.15 -12.28
CA LYS A 116 12.53 19.72 -13.57
C LYS A 116 11.46 18.84 -14.25
N ASN A 117 10.40 19.49 -14.72
CA ASN A 117 9.36 18.84 -15.51
C ASN A 117 9.95 18.22 -16.80
N ASN A 118 9.25 17.23 -17.36
CA ASN A 118 9.65 16.42 -18.51
C ASN A 118 10.93 15.58 -18.35
N ARG A 119 11.55 15.52 -17.16
CA ARG A 119 12.61 14.56 -16.87
C ARG A 119 12.05 13.17 -16.62
N LEU A 120 12.90 12.17 -16.83
CA LEU A 120 12.60 10.78 -16.55
C LEU A 120 13.04 10.43 -15.13
N ILE A 121 12.18 9.71 -14.42
CA ILE A 121 12.42 9.24 -13.07
C ILE A 121 12.07 7.76 -12.99
N THR A 122 12.82 7.02 -12.19
CA THR A 122 12.47 5.66 -11.80
C THR A 122 12.22 5.63 -10.30
N VAL A 123 11.07 5.10 -9.91
CA VAL A 123 10.64 5.02 -8.52
C VAL A 123 10.41 3.56 -8.17
N GLN A 124 11.01 3.09 -7.08
CA GLN A 124 10.71 1.80 -6.47
C GLN A 124 9.98 2.06 -5.15
N GLY A 125 8.88 1.36 -4.93
CA GLY A 125 8.10 1.53 -3.71
C GLY A 125 6.76 0.82 -3.76
N PHE A 126 5.81 1.34 -2.99
CA PHE A 126 4.50 0.73 -2.79
C PHE A 126 3.40 1.63 -3.35
N LEU A 127 2.56 1.09 -4.22
CA LEU A 127 1.34 1.75 -4.65
C LEU A 127 0.32 1.74 -3.50
N ASN A 128 -0.38 2.84 -3.30
CA ASN A 128 -1.28 3.07 -2.17
C ASN A 128 -2.67 3.49 -2.67
N GLY A 129 -3.21 2.74 -3.63
CA GLY A 129 -4.56 2.97 -4.14
C GLY A 129 -4.74 4.26 -4.97
N LYS A 130 -6.00 4.52 -5.34
CA LYS A 130 -6.40 5.72 -6.07
C LYS A 130 -6.74 6.86 -5.10
N ASN A 131 -6.32 8.06 -5.46
CA ASN A 131 -6.72 9.29 -4.80
C ASN A 131 -7.03 10.38 -5.84
N LYS A 132 -7.66 11.48 -5.43
CA LYS A 132 -7.82 12.66 -6.26
C LYS A 132 -6.80 13.70 -5.85
N ILE A 133 -6.23 14.38 -6.83
CA ILE A 133 -5.42 15.57 -6.59
C ILE A 133 -6.34 16.64 -6.01
N ASN A 134 -6.04 17.08 -4.78
CA ASN A 134 -6.89 17.98 -4.02
C ASN A 134 -6.18 19.30 -3.74
N ASN A 135 -6.83 20.18 -2.98
CA ASN A 135 -6.31 21.51 -2.68
C ASN A 135 -4.96 21.48 -1.96
N THR A 136 -4.64 20.44 -1.19
CA THR A 136 -3.32 20.31 -0.55
C THR A 136 -2.20 20.27 -1.58
N GLN A 137 -2.36 19.50 -2.65
CA GLN A 137 -1.35 19.45 -3.72
C GLN A 137 -1.32 20.73 -4.55
N ILE A 138 -2.47 21.38 -4.77
CA ILE A 138 -2.52 22.66 -5.48
C ILE A 138 -1.85 23.77 -4.66
N MET A 139 -2.10 23.82 -3.35
CA MET A 139 -1.46 24.76 -2.43
C MET A 139 0.04 24.49 -2.26
N ALA A 140 0.48 23.24 -2.42
CA ALA A 140 1.90 22.92 -2.51
C ALA A 140 2.57 23.47 -3.78
N GLY A 141 1.79 23.87 -4.79
CA GLY A 141 2.26 24.49 -6.03
C GLY A 141 2.02 23.69 -7.30
N LEU A 142 1.33 22.53 -7.24
CA LEU A 142 0.93 21.83 -8.48
C LEU A 142 -0.09 22.67 -9.27
N SER A 143 -0.04 22.55 -10.59
CA SER A 143 -0.93 23.29 -11.48
C SER A 143 -2.40 22.98 -11.22
N LYS A 144 -3.24 24.02 -11.11
CA LYS A 144 -4.69 23.92 -10.87
C LYS A 144 -5.43 23.06 -11.91
N LYS A 145 -4.89 22.91 -13.11
CA LYS A 145 -5.47 22.03 -14.16
C LYS A 145 -5.55 20.56 -13.75
N TYR A 146 -4.79 20.15 -12.74
CA TYR A 146 -4.79 18.80 -12.20
C TYR A 146 -5.78 18.59 -11.05
N LEU A 147 -6.44 19.66 -10.56
CA LEU A 147 -7.43 19.55 -9.50
C LEU A 147 -8.52 18.53 -9.88
N ASN A 148 -8.89 17.68 -8.92
CA ASN A 148 -9.87 16.59 -9.05
C ASN A 148 -9.52 15.49 -10.07
N LYS A 149 -8.33 15.50 -10.68
CA LYS A 149 -7.85 14.38 -11.49
C LYS A 149 -7.52 13.20 -10.58
N THR A 150 -7.92 12.00 -11.01
CA THR A 150 -7.57 10.75 -10.34
C THR A 150 -6.09 10.46 -10.56
N ALA A 151 -5.38 10.10 -9.50
CA ALA A 151 -4.00 9.68 -9.51
C ALA A 151 -3.80 8.45 -8.61
N VAL A 152 -2.86 7.58 -8.98
CA VAL A 152 -2.44 6.47 -8.11
C VAL A 152 -1.35 6.97 -7.18
N SER A 153 -1.56 6.82 -5.87
CA SER A 153 -0.56 7.27 -4.89
C SER A 153 0.58 6.26 -4.83
N ILE A 154 1.81 6.73 -4.69
CA ILE A 154 2.98 5.89 -4.49
C ILE A 154 3.82 6.42 -3.32
N THR A 155 4.20 5.51 -2.43
CA THR A 155 5.22 5.75 -1.41
C THR A 155 6.55 5.20 -1.92
N ALA A 156 7.57 6.04 -2.01
CA ALA A 156 8.85 5.67 -2.59
C ALA A 156 9.85 5.21 -1.52
N ASP A 157 10.49 4.07 -1.77
CA ASP A 157 11.64 3.59 -1.01
C ASP A 157 12.95 4.02 -1.69
N LYS A 158 12.96 4.03 -3.03
CA LYS A 158 14.12 4.45 -3.83
C LYS A 158 13.69 5.26 -5.04
N ILE A 159 14.46 6.31 -5.33
CA ILE A 159 14.24 7.21 -6.45
C ILE A 159 15.55 7.37 -7.23
N ALA A 160 15.49 7.26 -8.56
CA ALA A 160 16.60 7.51 -9.47
C ALA A 160 16.16 8.47 -10.59
N ILE A 161 16.92 9.53 -10.84
CA ILE A 161 16.58 10.62 -11.76
C ILE A 161 17.57 10.61 -12.93
N TYR A 162 17.06 10.81 -14.16
CA TYR A 162 17.84 10.80 -15.40
C TYR A 162 17.74 12.13 -16.14
#